data_AF-A0A803MKX4-F1
#
_entry.id   AF-A0A803MKX4-F1
#
_cell.length_a   1.000
_cell.length_b   1.000
_cell.length_c   1.000
_cell.angle_alpha   90.00
_cell.angle_beta   90.00
_cell.angle_gamma   90.00
#
_symmetry.space_group_name_H-M   'P 1'
#
loop_
_entity.id
_entity.type
_entity.pdbx_description
1 polymer ?
#
loop_
_entity_poly.entity_id
_entity_poly.type
_entity_poly.pdbx_seq_one_letter_code
_entity_poly.pdbx_strand_id
1 'polypeptide(L)'
;MGFCFGAEWTYVYSIISELFGLKHYATLYKYGSLAAPLGSYIFNVRVAGQLYDKEGLRQLEALGLTRKLGEELMCNGVKCNQLAFIIIAAATFFTALVSLILVARTRKFYKGDIYKRYQKDENNVTLRVSSGRKEVEMN
;
A
#
# COMPACT_ATOMS: atom_id res chain seq x y z
N MET A 1 10.04 11.65 -0.06
CA MET A 1 9.52 10.30 -0.38
C MET A 1 10.35 9.18 0.23
N GLY A 2 11.67 9.10 0.02
CA GLY A 2 12.49 7.96 0.48
C GLY A 2 12.43 7.67 1.99
N PHE A 3 12.55 8.70 2.84
CA PHE A 3 12.52 8.53 4.30
C PHE A 3 11.17 8.01 4.82
N CYS A 4 10.07 8.61 4.38
CA CYS A 4 8.72 8.20 4.82
C CYS A 4 8.34 6.81 4.30
N PHE A 5 8.76 6.45 3.07
CA PHE A 5 8.48 5.13 2.51
C PHE A 5 9.15 4.04 3.36
N GLY A 6 10.41 4.24 3.77
CA GLY A 6 11.09 3.34 4.70
C GLY A 6 10.31 3.15 6.00
N ALA A 7 9.85 4.25 6.61
CA ALA A 7 9.04 4.19 7.84
C ALA A 7 7.69 3.47 7.65
N GLU A 8 7.01 3.68 6.52
CA GLU A 8 5.76 3.01 6.18
C GLU A 8 5.93 1.48 6.13
N TRP A 9 6.98 1.02 5.44
CA TRP A 9 7.29 -0.41 5.36
C TRP A 9 7.70 -0.98 6.72
N THR A 10 8.56 -0.29 7.48
CA THR A 10 8.97 -0.73 8.83
C THR A 10 7.77 -0.87 9.76
N TYR A 11 6.83 0.08 9.72
CA TYR A 11 5.60 0.02 10.52
C TYR A 11 4.75 -1.21 10.17
N VAL A 12 4.57 -1.50 8.88
CA VAL A 12 3.81 -2.68 8.41
C VAL A 12 4.50 -3.99 8.84
N TYR A 13 5.82 -4.10 8.68
CA TYR A 13 6.56 -5.30 9.10
C TYR A 13 6.48 -5.54 10.61
N SER A 14 6.62 -4.48 11.40
CA SER A 14 6.50 -4.55 12.86
C SER A 14 5.14 -5.09 13.26
N ILE A 15 4.05 -4.51 12.73
CA ILE A 15 2.68 -4.95 13.07
C ILE A 15 2.43 -6.40 12.68
N ILE A 16 2.82 -6.81 11.47
CA ILE A 16 2.56 -8.18 11.01
C ILE A 16 3.31 -9.19 11.91
N SER A 17 4.56 -8.87 12.28
CA SER A 17 5.36 -9.73 13.16
C SER A 17 4.77 -9.87 14.56
N GLU A 18 4.11 -8.81 15.05
CA GLU A 18 3.52 -8.73 16.39
C GLU A 18 2.13 -9.37 16.45
N LEU A 19 1.30 -9.18 15.41
CA LEU A 19 -0.08 -9.71 15.37
C LEU A 19 -0.15 -11.20 15.03
N PHE A 20 0.62 -11.65 14.04
CA PHE A 20 0.47 -12.99 13.44
C PHE A 20 1.60 -13.95 13.85
N GLY A 21 2.67 -13.43 14.44
CA GLY A 21 3.88 -14.19 14.76
C GLY A 21 4.62 -14.71 13.52
N LEU A 22 5.77 -15.34 13.76
CA LEU A 22 6.68 -15.79 12.69
C LEU A 22 6.13 -16.95 11.83
N LYS A 23 5.10 -17.66 12.29
CA LYS A 23 4.61 -18.90 11.65
C LYS A 23 3.93 -18.67 10.29
N HIS A 24 3.21 -17.56 10.13
CA HIS A 24 2.48 -17.24 8.89
C HIS A 24 2.93 -15.94 8.22
N TYR A 25 4.00 -15.30 8.73
CA TYR A 25 4.56 -14.05 8.22
C TYR A 25 4.87 -14.11 6.71
N ALA A 26 5.51 -15.18 6.25
CA ALA A 26 5.90 -15.33 4.85
C ALA A 26 4.70 -15.36 3.89
N THR A 27 3.56 -15.94 4.30
CA THR A 27 2.36 -16.02 3.47
C THR A 27 1.64 -14.68 3.40
N LEU A 28 1.50 -13.98 4.53
CA LEU A 28 0.91 -12.65 4.61
C LEU A 28 1.71 -11.63 3.81
N TYR A 29 3.04 -11.67 3.91
CA TYR A 29 3.90 -10.77 3.15
C TYR A 29 3.81 -11.02 1.64
N LYS A 30 3.77 -12.29 1.20
CA LYS A 30 3.59 -12.64 -0.22
C LYS A 30 2.26 -12.12 -0.77
N TYR A 31 1.18 -12.21 0.00
CA TYR A 31 -0.12 -11.67 -0.40
C TYR A 31 -0.10 -10.13 -0.47
N GLY A 32 0.49 -9.48 0.53
CA GLY A 32 0.67 -8.02 0.52
C GLY A 32 1.52 -7.54 -0.66
N SER A 33 2.57 -8.30 -1.01
CA SER A 33 3.43 -7.98 -2.16
C SER A 33 2.69 -8.10 -3.49
N LEU A 34 1.67 -8.96 -3.60
CA LEU A 34 0.83 -9.06 -4.80
C LEU A 34 -0.05 -7.82 -5.02
N ALA A 35 -0.35 -7.05 -3.97
CA ALA A 35 -1.12 -5.82 -4.09
C ALA A 35 -0.38 -4.76 -4.92
N ALA A 36 0.95 -4.70 -4.87
CA ALA A 36 1.75 -3.73 -5.61
C ALA A 36 1.64 -3.89 -7.15
N PRO A 37 1.90 -5.06 -7.76
CA PRO A 37 1.73 -5.25 -9.19
C PRO A 37 0.26 -5.16 -9.62
N LEU A 38 -0.68 -5.61 -8.79
CA LEU A 38 -2.12 -5.48 -9.09
C LEU A 38 -2.55 -4.01 -9.14
N GLY A 39 -2.17 -3.21 -8.15
CA GLY A 39 -2.47 -1.78 -8.11
C GLY A 39 -1.83 -1.05 -9.29
N SER A 40 -0.55 -1.30 -9.56
CA SER A 40 0.15 -0.72 -10.71
C SER A 40 -0.53 -1.07 -12.03
N TYR A 41 -0.92 -2.34 -12.24
CA TYR A 41 -1.61 -2.75 -13.46
C TYR A 41 -2.96 -2.03 -13.63
N ILE A 42 -3.78 -1.97 -12.57
CA ILE A 42 -5.10 -1.33 -12.63
C ILE A 42 -4.96 0.16 -12.89
N PHE A 43 -4.15 0.88 -12.10
CA PHE A 43 -4.06 2.34 -12.19
C PHE A 43 -3.24 2.81 -13.40
N ASN A 44 -2.12 2.18 -13.73
CA ASN A 44 -1.28 2.61 -14.86
C ASN A 44 -1.83 2.11 -16.19
N VAL A 45 -2.07 0.80 -16.33
CA VAL A 45 -2.45 0.23 -17.64
C VAL A 45 -3.93 0.48 -17.91
N ARG A 46 -4.79 0.13 -16.96
CA ARG A 46 -6.24 0.19 -17.19
C ARG A 46 -6.80 1.60 -17.09
N VAL A 47 -6.45 2.34 -16.04
CA VAL A 47 -6.99 3.69 -15.82
C VAL A 47 -6.22 4.71 -16.67
N ALA A 48 -4.92 4.89 -16.42
CA ALA A 48 -4.16 5.91 -17.14
C ALA A 48 -4.08 5.60 -18.65
N GLY A 49 -3.80 4.35 -19.04
CA GLY A 49 -3.75 3.94 -20.44
C GLY A 49 -5.06 4.19 -21.21
N GLN A 50 -6.21 3.72 -20.71
CA GLN A 50 -7.48 3.92 -21.43
C GLN A 50 -7.92 5.39 -21.48
N LEU A 51 -7.63 6.17 -20.43
CA LEU A 51 -8.02 7.58 -20.39
C LEU A 51 -7.12 8.41 -21.30
N TYR A 52 -5.83 8.09 -21.34
CA TYR A 52 -4.85 8.67 -22.25
C TYR A 52 -5.20 8.36 -23.72
N ASP A 53 -5.54 7.11 -24.04
CA ASP A 53 -5.94 6.71 -25.38
C ASP A 53 -7.22 7.44 -25.85
N LYS A 54 -8.20 7.61 -24.96
CA LYS A 54 -9.44 8.33 -25.28
C LYS A 54 -9.18 9.81 -25.58
N GLU A 55 -8.44 10.50 -24.72
CA GLU A 55 -8.13 11.92 -24.92
C GLU A 55 -7.21 12.14 -26.13
N GLY A 56 -6.25 11.24 -26.35
CA GLY A 56 -5.40 11.25 -27.54
C GLY A 56 -6.21 11.12 -28.83
N LEU A 57 -7.19 10.21 -28.88
CA LEU A 57 -8.11 10.09 -30.03
C LEU A 57 -8.94 11.36 -30.25
N ARG A 58 -9.44 11.99 -29.17
CA ARG A 58 -10.22 13.24 -29.30
C ARG A 58 -9.38 14.40 -29.83
N GLN A 59 -8.12 14.51 -29.41
CA GLN A 59 -7.21 15.54 -29.91
C GLN A 59 -6.84 15.30 -31.39
N LEU A 60 -6.58 14.05 -31.77
CA LEU A 60 -6.33 13.66 -33.16
C LEU A 60 -7.50 13.99 -34.09
N GLU A 61 -8.72 13.69 -33.66
CA GLU A 61 -9.95 14.02 -34.40
C GLU A 61 -10.14 15.54 -34.53
N ALA A 62 -9.89 16.30 -33.45
CA ALA A 62 -9.98 17.76 -33.46
C ALA A 62 -8.94 18.42 -34.39
N LEU A 63 -7.80 17.76 -34.61
CA LEU A 63 -6.75 18.17 -35.56
C LEU A 63 -7.04 17.70 -37.00
N GLY A 64 -8.13 16.96 -37.24
CA GLY A 64 -8.50 16.43 -38.55
C GLY A 64 -7.59 15.31 -39.07
N LEU A 65 -6.77 14.71 -38.20
CA LEU A 65 -5.82 13.65 -38.53
C LEU A 65 -6.39 12.28 -38.13
N THR A 66 -6.54 11.38 -39.10
CA THR A 66 -6.89 9.97 -38.84
C THR A 66 -5.67 9.21 -38.35
N ARG A 67 -5.83 8.43 -37.26
CA ARG A 67 -4.80 7.55 -36.69
C ARG A 67 -4.18 6.68 -37.80
N LYS A 68 -2.93 6.95 -38.19
CA LYS A 68 -2.19 6.08 -39.10
C LYS A 68 -1.83 4.80 -38.36
N LEU A 69 -2.09 3.65 -38.99
CA LEU A 69 -1.82 2.33 -38.43
C LEU A 69 -0.30 2.20 -38.22
N GLY A 70 0.15 2.25 -36.96
CA GLY A 70 1.58 2.20 -36.59
C GLY A 70 2.15 3.47 -35.95
N GLU A 71 1.36 4.55 -35.80
CA GLU A 71 1.80 5.78 -35.15
C GLU A 71 1.38 5.80 -33.66
N GLU A 72 2.30 6.19 -32.77
CA GLU A 72 2.03 6.28 -31.33
C GLU A 72 1.02 7.39 -31.03
N LEU A 73 0.04 7.11 -30.16
CA LEU A 73 -0.89 8.13 -29.70
C LEU A 73 -0.16 9.07 -28.74
N MET A 74 0.15 10.28 -29.20
CA MET A 74 0.84 11.28 -28.40
C MET A 74 -0.18 12.33 -27.95
N CYS A 75 -0.62 12.23 -26.69
CA CYS A 75 -1.50 13.19 -26.06
C CYS A 75 -0.66 14.16 -25.23
N ASN A 76 -0.47 15.37 -25.76
CA ASN A 76 0.37 16.38 -25.13
C ASN A 76 -0.48 17.37 -24.33
N GLY A 77 -0.20 17.46 -23.04
CA GLY A 77 -0.78 18.48 -22.15
C GLY A 77 -1.20 17.94 -20.79
N VAL A 78 -1.23 18.83 -19.80
CA VAL A 78 -1.63 18.52 -18.42
C VAL A 78 -3.03 17.89 -18.32
N LYS A 79 -3.93 18.26 -19.24
CA LYS A 79 -5.31 17.74 -19.31
C LYS A 79 -5.37 16.22 -19.49
N CYS A 80 -4.39 15.63 -20.18
CA CYS A 80 -4.43 14.20 -20.53
C CYS A 80 -4.31 13.29 -19.31
N ASN A 81 -3.41 13.62 -18.38
CA ASN A 81 -3.23 12.87 -17.14
C ASN A 81 -3.98 13.46 -15.95
N GLN A 82 -4.48 14.70 -16.05
CA GLN A 82 -5.22 15.34 -14.96
C GLN A 82 -6.42 14.50 -14.49
N LEU A 83 -7.16 13.89 -15.43
CA LEU A 83 -8.30 13.03 -15.08
C LEU A 83 -7.84 11.75 -14.36
N ALA A 84 -6.74 11.14 -14.79
CA ALA A 84 -6.16 9.96 -14.12
C ALA A 84 -5.71 10.32 -12.69
N PHE A 85 -5.05 11.47 -12.51
CA PHE A 85 -4.65 11.96 -11.20
C PHE A 85 -5.85 12.21 -10.26
N ILE A 86 -6.95 12.78 -10.78
CA ILE A 86 -8.18 12.99 -9.98
C ILE A 86 -8.76 11.65 -9.52
N ILE A 87 -8.82 10.65 -10.41
CA ILE A 87 -9.33 9.31 -10.07
C ILE A 87 -8.45 8.64 -9.00
N ILE A 88 -7.13 8.71 -9.17
CA ILE A 88 -6.18 8.15 -8.20
C ILE A 88 -6.32 8.86 -6.84
N ALA A 89 -6.40 10.19 -6.84
CA ALA A 89 -6.59 10.97 -5.61
C ALA A 89 -7.91 10.60 -4.89
N ALA A 90 -9.01 10.42 -5.63
CA ALA A 90 -10.28 9.97 -5.07
C ALA A 90 -10.19 8.56 -4.47
N ALA A 91 -9.50 7.64 -5.16
CA ALA A 91 -9.26 6.28 -4.66
C ALA A 91 -8.40 6.28 -3.38
N THR A 92 -7.36 7.12 -3.31
CA THR A 92 -6.54 7.29 -2.10
C THR A 92 -7.36 7.88 -0.96
N PHE A 93 -8.19 8.89 -1.22
CA PHE A 93 -9.06 9.48 -0.21
C PHE A 93 -10.05 8.46 0.34
N PHE A 94 -10.69 7.67 -0.53
CA PHE A 94 -11.57 6.58 -0.12
C PHE A 94 -10.82 5.55 0.74
N THR A 95 -9.61 5.16 0.34
CA THR A 95 -8.76 4.23 1.11
C THR A 95 -8.44 4.77 2.50
N ALA A 96 -8.12 6.06 2.61
CA ALA A 96 -7.88 6.73 3.88
C ALA A 96 -9.13 6.73 4.77
N LEU A 97 -10.32 7.00 4.20
CA LEU A 97 -11.59 6.93 4.91
C LEU A 97 -11.89 5.52 5.42
N VAL A 98 -11.75 4.50 4.57
CA VAL A 98 -11.94 3.09 4.98
C VAL A 98 -10.96 2.72 6.09
N SER A 99 -9.70 3.12 5.98
CA SER A 99 -8.68 2.89 7.02
C SER A 99 -9.07 3.55 8.34
N LEU A 100 -9.52 4.80 8.32
CA LEU A 100 -9.96 5.53 9.51
C LEU A 100 -11.17 4.88 10.17
N ILE A 101 -12.16 4.44 9.37
CA ILE A 101 -13.33 3.70 9.86
C ILE A 101 -12.91 2.37 10.48
N LEU A 102 -12.00 1.64 9.82
CA LEU A 102 -11.49 0.37 10.30
C LEU A 102 -10.81 0.57 11.66
N VAL A 103 -9.89 1.53 11.80
CA VAL A 103 -9.20 1.88 13.05
C VAL A 103 -10.19 2.25 14.16
N ALA A 104 -11.21 3.05 13.86
CA ALA A 104 -12.23 3.42 14.84
C ALA A 104 -13.02 2.20 15.36
N ARG A 105 -13.29 1.22 14.48
CA ARG A 105 -13.95 -0.04 14.84
C ARG A 105 -13.01 -0.99 15.58
N THR A 106 -11.78 -1.19 15.12
CA THR A 106 -10.79 -2.06 15.78
C THR A 106 -10.35 -1.50 17.13
N ARG A 107 -10.29 -0.18 17.35
CA ARG A 107 -10.01 0.39 18.69
C ARG A 107 -11.01 -0.05 19.75
N LYS A 108 -12.28 -0.20 19.40
CA LYS A 108 -13.31 -0.70 20.33
C LYS A 108 -13.09 -2.18 20.68
N PHE A 109 -12.61 -2.97 19.73
CA PHE A 109 -12.34 -4.40 19.89
C PHE A 109 -10.99 -4.69 20.58
N TYR A 110 -9.92 -3.98 20.20
CA TYR A 110 -8.56 -4.14 20.73
C TYR A 110 -8.40 -3.69 22.18
N LYS A 111 -9.26 -2.78 22.67
CA LYS A 111 -9.25 -2.33 24.08
C LYS A 111 -9.50 -3.46 25.09
N GLY A 112 -10.21 -4.53 24.71
CA GLY A 112 -10.62 -5.60 25.63
C GLY A 112 -9.64 -6.78 25.70
N ASP A 113 -9.27 -7.31 24.53
CA ASP A 113 -8.59 -8.62 24.44
C ASP A 113 -7.07 -8.51 24.22
N ILE A 114 -6.62 -7.46 23.56
CA ILE A 114 -5.24 -7.40 23.06
C ILE A 114 -4.31 -6.72 24.08
N TYR A 115 -4.71 -5.63 24.74
CA TYR A 115 -3.88 -4.99 25.77
C TYR A 115 -3.46 -5.95 26.91
N LYS A 116 -4.34 -6.90 27.28
CA LYS A 116 -4.03 -7.93 28.27
C LYS A 116 -3.03 -8.98 27.77
N ARG A 117 -3.04 -9.28 26.47
CA ARG A 117 -2.05 -10.16 25.84
C ARG A 117 -0.70 -9.46 25.68
N TYR A 118 -0.67 -8.19 25.26
CA TYR A 118 0.57 -7.41 25.16
C TYR A 118 1.27 -7.27 26.50
N GLN A 119 0.52 -7.02 27.58
CA GLN A 119 1.11 -6.98 28.91
C GLN A 119 1.71 -8.34 29.33
N LYS A 120 1.16 -9.46 28.85
CA LYS A 120 1.74 -10.80 29.06
C LYS A 120 2.95 -11.06 28.15
N ASP A 121 2.93 -10.59 26.91
CA ASP A 121 4.02 -10.78 25.95
C ASP A 121 5.23 -9.89 26.26
N GLU A 122 5.04 -8.61 26.58
CA GLU A 122 6.13 -7.71 26.97
C GLU A 122 6.87 -8.21 28.21
N ASN A 123 6.12 -8.74 29.20
CA ASN A 123 6.68 -9.41 30.38
C ASN A 123 7.42 -10.72 30.01
N ASN A 124 6.96 -11.48 29.01
CA ASN A 124 7.64 -12.71 28.59
C ASN A 124 8.92 -12.42 27.76
N VAL A 125 8.93 -11.34 26.98
CA VAL A 125 10.05 -10.92 26.14
C VAL A 125 11.13 -10.31 27.01
N THR A 126 10.79 -9.46 27.99
CA THR A 126 11.78 -8.98 28.98
C THR A 126 12.41 -10.13 29.76
N LEU A 127 11.63 -11.15 30.16
CA LEU A 127 12.16 -12.36 30.80
C LEU A 127 13.10 -13.16 29.87
N ARG A 128 12.78 -13.27 28.57
CA ARG A 128 13.65 -13.95 27.58
C ARG A 128 14.90 -13.15 27.22
N VAL A 129 14.80 -11.83 27.11
CA VAL A 129 15.94 -10.92 26.87
C VAL A 129 16.89 -10.92 28.07
N SER A 130 16.36 -10.96 29.30
CA SER A 130 17.18 -11.13 30.50
C SER A 130 17.84 -12.52 30.60
N SER A 131 17.24 -13.57 30.02
CA SER A 131 17.86 -14.90 29.94
C SER A 131 18.92 -15.01 28.84
N GLY A 132 18.68 -14.42 27.67
CA GLY A 132 19.63 -14.38 26.56
C GLY A 132 20.83 -13.47 26.80
N ARG A 133 20.67 -12.39 27.58
CA ARG A 133 21.79 -11.53 27.99
C ARG A 133 22.76 -12.24 28.96
N LYS A 134 22.27 -13.15 29.81
CA LYS A 134 23.11 -13.93 30.74
C LYS A 134 23.95 -15.00 30.05
N GLU A 135 23.52 -15.51 28.90
CA GLU A 135 24.27 -16.53 28.12
C GLU A 135 25.41 -15.91 27.30
N VAL A 136 25.32 -14.62 26.97
CA VAL A 136 26.38 -13.87 26.27
C VAL A 136 27.45 -13.33 27.23
N GLU A 137 27.13 -13.14 28.52
CA GLU A 137 28.08 -12.59 29.52
C GLU A 137 29.00 -13.66 30.16
N MET A 138 28.86 -14.93 29.77
CA MET A 138 29.59 -16.07 30.34
C MET A 138 30.46 -16.82 29.33
N ASN A 139 30.85 -16.15 28.23
CA ASN A 139 31.79 -16.65 27.22
C ASN A 139 32.81 -15.57 26.85
#